data_AF-A0A848FA59-F1
#
_entry.id   AF-A0A848FA59-F1
#
_cell.length_a   1.000
_cell.length_b   1.000
_cell.length_c   1.000
_cell.angle_alpha   90.00
_cell.angle_beta   90.00
_cell.angle_gamma   90.00
#
_symmetry.space_group_name_H-M   'P 1'
#
loop_
_entity.id
_entity.type
_entity.pdbx_description
1 polymer ?
#
loop_
_entity_poly.entity_id
_entity_poly.type
_entity_poly.pdbx_seq_one_letter_code
_entity_poly.pdbx_strand_id
1 'polypeptide(L)'
;MVTLILRRCAADAASPDEAAGVVASLPAAVVQHRSERMLLVDVADDALVEELTVRLHGWIVSRQGPRIQVPDTRLKLRGSDQ
;
A
#
# COMPACT_ATOMS: atom_id res chain seq x y z
N MET A 1 -14.65 0.44 0.53
CA MET A 1 -13.34 0.07 -0.02
C MET A 1 -12.30 1.03 0.50
N VAL A 2 -11.28 0.48 1.17
CA VAL A 2 -10.17 1.20 1.80
C VAL A 2 -8.88 0.68 1.20
N THR A 3 -8.03 1.60 0.74
CA THR A 3 -6.71 1.25 0.24
C THR A 3 -5.70 1.30 1.37
N LEU A 4 -4.89 0.25 1.49
CA LEU A 4 -3.90 0.03 2.51
C LEU A 4 -2.51 -0.13 1.88
N ILE A 5 -1.52 0.44 2.55
CA ILE A 5 -0.10 0.21 2.29
C ILE A 5 0.41 -0.68 3.41
N LEU A 6 0.82 -1.90 3.04
CA LEU A 6 1.50 -2.84 3.93
C LEU A 6 3.00 -2.70 3.72
N ARG A 7 3.77 -2.39 4.76
CA ARG A 7 5.22 -2.27 4.69
C ARG A 7 5.91 -3.28 5.60
N ARG A 8 6.80 -4.11 5.03
CA ARG A 8 7.59 -5.09 5.79
C ARG A 8 8.65 -4.37 6.62
N CYS A 9 8.57 -4.50 7.95
CA CYS A 9 9.44 -3.79 8.88
C CYS A 9 10.50 -4.71 9.52
N ALA A 10 10.20 -5.98 9.76
CA ALA A 10 11.13 -6.94 10.34
C ALA A 10 11.72 -7.88 9.28
N ALA A 11 12.97 -8.31 9.49
CA ALA A 11 13.62 -9.32 8.63
C ALA A 11 12.96 -10.70 8.77
N ASP A 12 12.42 -11.00 9.96
CA ASP A 12 11.68 -12.23 10.27
C ASP A 12 10.19 -12.17 9.85
N ALA A 13 9.70 -11.01 9.42
CA ALA A 13 8.33 -10.88 8.95
C ALA A 13 8.09 -11.77 7.73
N ALA A 14 6.86 -12.26 7.56
CA ALA A 14 6.42 -13.05 6.42
C ALA A 14 6.90 -12.45 5.10
N SER A 15 7.29 -13.31 4.16
CA SER A 15 7.71 -12.90 2.82
C SER A 15 6.57 -12.17 2.10
N PRO A 16 6.86 -11.33 1.08
CA PRO A 16 5.82 -10.65 0.31
C PRO A 16 4.83 -11.60 -0.36
N ASP A 17 5.26 -12.82 -0.74
CA ASP A 17 4.38 -13.85 -1.28
C ASP A 17 3.45 -14.44 -0.21
N GLU A 18 3.97 -14.76 0.97
CA GLU A 18 3.14 -15.21 2.10
C GLU A 18 2.14 -14.14 2.53
N ALA A 19 2.59 -12.89 2.63
CA ALA A 19 1.73 -11.76 2.97
C ALA A 19 0.62 -11.54 1.93
N ALA A 20 0.95 -11.66 0.63
CA ALA A 20 -0.04 -11.63 -0.44
C ALA A 20 -1.04 -12.80 -0.35
N GLY A 21 -0.57 -13.99 0.03
CA GLY A 21 -1.43 -15.16 0.28
C GLY A 21 -2.40 -14.95 1.44
N VAL A 22 -1.94 -14.32 2.54
CA VAL A 22 -2.81 -13.94 3.66
C VAL A 22 -3.89 -12.97 3.19
N VAL A 23 -3.51 -11.93 2.43
CA VAL A 23 -4.46 -10.96 1.87
C VAL A 23 -5.48 -11.65 0.95
N ALA A 24 -5.02 -12.53 0.06
CA ALA A 24 -5.89 -13.27 -0.86
C ALA A 24 -6.84 -14.26 -0.15
N SER A 25 -6.52 -14.66 1.09
CA SER A 25 -7.40 -15.50 1.91
C SER A 25 -8.58 -14.73 2.53
N LEU A 26 -8.54 -13.39 2.51
CA LEU A 26 -9.61 -12.56 3.06
C LEU A 26 -10.71 -12.30 2.02
N PRO A 27 -11.99 -12.33 2.43
CA PRO A 27 -13.08 -12.02 1.53
C PRO A 27 -13.02 -10.55 1.10
N ALA A 28 -13.17 -10.30 -0.20
CA ALA A 28 -13.20 -8.95 -0.78
C ALA A 28 -11.94 -8.11 -0.49
N ALA A 29 -10.77 -8.76 -0.44
CA ALA A 29 -9.47 -8.12 -0.45
C ALA A 29 -8.75 -8.35 -1.79
N VAL A 30 -8.08 -7.31 -2.30
CA VAL A 30 -7.39 -7.35 -3.60
C VAL A 30 -6.00 -6.75 -3.46
N VAL A 31 -4.97 -7.48 -3.90
CA VAL A 31 -3.62 -6.95 -4.00
C VAL A 31 -3.48 -6.17 -5.30
N GLN A 32 -3.31 -4.86 -5.22
CA GLN A 32 -3.11 -3.97 -6.36
C GLN A 32 -1.65 -3.93 -6.82
N HIS A 33 -0.72 -3.99 -5.88
CA HIS A 33 0.70 -3.94 -6.16
C HIS A 33 1.49 -4.74 -5.14
N ARG A 34 2.60 -5.34 -5.60
CA ARG A 34 3.52 -6.13 -4.79
C ARG A 34 4.96 -5.81 -5.13
N SER A 35 5.76 -5.66 -4.08
CA SER A 35 7.22 -5.51 -4.12
C SER A 35 7.84 -6.26 -2.94
N GLU A 36 9.18 -6.33 -2.88
CA GLU A 36 9.89 -7.09 -1.85
C GLU A 36 9.58 -6.67 -0.41
N ARG A 37 9.24 -5.39 -0.19
CA ARG A 37 9.01 -4.82 1.14
C ARG A 37 7.69 -4.06 1.27
N MET A 38 6.88 -4.03 0.22
CA MET A 38 5.63 -3.27 0.22
C MET A 38 4.55 -3.97 -0.59
N LEU A 39 3.33 -3.97 -0.06
CA LEU A 39 2.11 -4.32 -0.80
C LEU A 39 1.13 -3.14 -0.78
N LEU A 40 0.41 -2.97 -1.87
CA LEU A 40 -0.76 -2.10 -1.96
C LEU A 40 -1.99 -3.00 -2.05
N VAL A 41 -2.93 -2.81 -1.14
CA VAL A 41 -4.09 -3.69 -0.99
C VAL A 41 -5.35 -2.87 -0.87
N ASP A 42 -6.41 -3.27 -1.54
CA ASP A 42 -7.76 -2.78 -1.29
C ASP A 42 -8.54 -3.79 -0.46
N VAL A 43 -9.23 -3.33 0.58
CA VAL A 43 -10.15 -4.13 1.39
C VAL A 43 -11.54 -3.51 1.40
N ALA A 44 -12.57 -4.33 1.54
CA ALA A 44 -13.96 -3.84 1.55
C ALA A 44 -14.29 -3.01 2.81
N ASP A 45 -13.83 -3.47 3.97
CA ASP A 45 -14.25 -3.02 5.30
C ASP A 45 -13.07 -2.78 6.26
N ASP A 46 -13.30 -1.99 7.32
CA ASP A 46 -12.28 -1.63 8.30
C ASP A 46 -11.93 -2.78 9.25
N ALA A 47 -12.87 -3.71 9.50
CA ALA A 47 -12.60 -4.91 10.29
C ALA A 47 -11.48 -5.78 9.70
N LEU A 48 -11.35 -5.79 8.36
CA LEU A 48 -10.27 -6.49 7.66
C LEU A 48 -8.90 -5.84 7.86
N VAL A 49 -8.86 -4.54 8.18
CA VAL A 49 -7.62 -3.81 8.49
C VAL A 49 -7.05 -4.28 9.82
N GLU A 50 -7.91 -4.42 10.83
CA GLU A 50 -7.53 -4.95 12.14
C GLU A 50 -7.05 -6.40 12.03
N GLU A 51 -7.77 -7.23 11.27
CA GLU A 51 -7.37 -8.62 11.04
C GLU A 51 -5.99 -8.71 10.34
N LEU A 52 -5.75 -7.91 9.31
CA LEU A 52 -4.44 -7.87 8.62
C LEU A 52 -3.33 -7.44 9.56
N THR A 53 -3.59 -6.50 10.47
CA THR A 53 -2.61 -6.02 11.46
C THR A 53 -2.22 -7.14 12.43
N VAL A 54 -3.17 -7.98 12.83
CA VAL A 54 -2.92 -9.13 13.70
C VAL A 54 -2.21 -10.26 12.94
N ARG A 55 -2.66 -10.59 11.72
CA ARG A 55 -2.14 -11.74 10.97
C ARG A 55 -0.76 -11.50 10.36
N LEU A 56 -0.43 -10.26 10.02
CA LEU A 56 0.84 -9.89 9.39
C LEU A 56 1.82 -9.30 10.42
N HIS A 57 2.21 -10.09 11.40
CA HIS A 57 3.24 -9.68 12.36
C HIS A 57 4.53 -9.24 11.67
N GLY A 58 5.07 -8.09 12.08
CA GLY A 58 6.26 -7.50 11.47
C GLY A 58 6.00 -6.69 10.20
N TRP A 59 4.74 -6.58 9.77
CA TRP A 59 4.29 -5.63 8.77
C TRP A 59 3.58 -4.44 9.42
N ILE A 60 3.83 -3.25 8.88
CA ILE A 60 3.10 -2.03 9.23
C ILE A 60 1.94 -1.90 8.26
N VAL A 61 0.72 -1.82 8.79
CA VAL A 61 -0.51 -1.57 8.02
C VAL A 61 -0.86 -0.09 8.12
N SER A 62 -0.86 0.61 6.99
CA SER A 62 -1.17 2.05 6.93
C SER A 62 -2.32 2.30 5.98
N ARG A 63 -3.34 3.05 6.41
CA ARG A 63 -4.38 3.53 5.49
C ARG A 63 -3.77 4.53 4.51
N GLN A 64 -4.03 4.35 3.21
CA GLN A 64 -3.66 5.35 2.24
C GLN A 64 -4.55 6.58 2.43
N GLY A 65 -3.92 7.71 2.79
CA GLY A 65 -4.61 8.97 2.96
C GLY A 65 -5.20 9.50 1.65
N PRO A 66 -6.01 10.57 1.72
CA PRO A 66 -6.57 11.20 0.54
C PRO A 66 -5.44 11.57 -0.45
N ARG A 67 -5.71 11.38 -1.74
CA ARG A 67 -4.74 11.71 -2.80
C ARG A 67 -4.39 13.19 -2.69
N ILE A 68 -3.14 13.48 -2.37
CA ILE A 68 -2.63 14.85 -2.33
C ILE A 68 -2.49 15.32 -3.78
N GLN A 69 -3.21 16.38 -4.14
CA GLN A 69 -3.07 17.01 -5.44
C GLN A 69 -1.78 17.83 -5.43
N VAL A 70 -0.72 17.30 -6.04
CA VAL A 70 0.52 18.03 -6.22
C VAL A 70 0.32 19.01 -7.37
N PRO A 71 0.43 20.34 -7.15
CA PRO A 71 0.34 21.31 -8.23
C PRO A 71 1.48 21.08 -9.22
N ASP A 72 1.16 21.06 -10.52
CA ASP A 72 2.17 20.94 -11.58
C ASP A 72 2.95 22.25 -11.66
N THR A 73 4.09 22.33 -10.96
CA THR A 73 4.96 23.51 -10.94
C THR A 73 5.95 23.51 -12.10
N ARG A 74 5.60 22.93 -13.26
CA ARG A 74 6.49 22.93 -14.42
C ARG A 74 6.81 24.37 -14.79
N LEU A 75 8.04 24.78 -14.48
CA LEU A 75 8.62 26.04 -14.89
C LEU A 75 8.69 26.01 -16.43
N LYS A 76 7.78 26.73 -17.10
CA LYS A 76 7.93 26.99 -18.53
C LYS A 76 9.14 27.92 -18.68
N LEU A 77 10.34 27.36 -18.83
CA LEU A 77 11.48 28.09 -19.35
C LEU A 77 11.07 28.54 -20.76
N ARG A 78 10.57 29.77 -20.89
CA ARG A 78 10.45 30.42 -22.20
C ARG A 78 11.88 30.52 -22.70
N GLY A 79 12.21 29.72 -23.70
CA GLY A 79 13.43 29.92 -24.48
C GLY A 79 13.44 31.37 -24.94
N SER A 80 14.44 32.12 -24.48
CA SER A 80 14.83 33.36 -25.11
C SER A 80 15.34 32.98 -26.50
N ASP A 81 14.49 33.21 -27.49
CA ASP A 81 14.89 33.27 -28.90
C ASP A 81 15.88 34.43 -29.03
N GLN A 82 17.14 34.10 -29.32
CA GLN A 82 18.18 35.03 -29.75
C GLN A 82 18.84 34.46 -30.99
#